data_AF-A0AB73M803-F1
#
_entry.id   AF-A0AB73M803-F1
#
_cell.length_a   1.000
_cell.length_b   1.000
_cell.length_c   1.000
_cell.angle_alpha   90.00
_cell.angle_beta   90.00
_cell.angle_gamma   90.00
#
_symmetry.space_group_name_H-M   'P 1'
#
loop_
_entity.id
_entity.type
_entity.pdbx_description
1 polymer ?
#
loop_
_entity_poly.entity_id
_entity_poly.type
_entity_poly.pdbx_seq_one_letter_code
_entity_poly.pdbx_strand_id
1 'polypeptide(L)'
;MLLLVATSKSQTINYNSDTLVFVKNSASSVQPVVTNGTNSDEFTITPNLSNSLAISSGTGTIFGAPTQSQTRTAYIVTLNGGKTTAKFDLIVENNSGSGRCNTNGVAAGCPNAKPYSCADQVSLCYAVLSDCKKDSHCY
;
A
#
# COMPACT_ATOMS: atom_id res chain seq x y z
N MET A 1 4.46 48.25 -11.43
CA MET A 1 4.84 46.82 -11.38
C MET A 1 3.92 46.14 -10.39
N LEU A 2 2.86 45.47 -10.88
CA LEU A 2 1.88 44.81 -10.02
C LEU A 2 2.48 43.48 -9.56
N LEU A 3 2.73 43.31 -8.27
CA LEU A 3 3.20 42.05 -7.71
C LEU A 3 2.00 41.09 -7.63
N LEU A 4 1.87 40.18 -8.60
CA LEU A 4 0.96 39.04 -8.46
C LEU A 4 1.53 38.14 -7.37
N VAL A 5 0.98 38.23 -6.16
CA VAL A 5 1.24 37.20 -5.14
C VAL A 5 0.46 35.96 -5.57
N ALA A 6 1.15 35.02 -6.21
CA ALA A 6 0.59 33.70 -6.46
C ALA A 6 0.41 33.01 -5.10
N THR A 7 -0.83 32.86 -4.65
CA THR A 7 -1.15 31.99 -3.52
C THR A 7 -0.89 30.55 -3.97
N SER A 8 0.24 29.95 -3.61
CA SER A 8 0.50 28.56 -3.93
C SER A 8 -0.42 27.68 -3.08
N LYS A 9 -1.47 27.12 -3.69
CA LYS A 9 -2.35 26.15 -3.04
C LYS A 9 -1.54 24.86 -2.84
N SER A 10 -1.31 24.46 -1.60
CA SER A 10 -0.58 23.22 -1.30
C SER A 10 -1.47 22.02 -1.66
N GLN A 11 -0.95 21.13 -2.50
CA GLN A 11 -1.63 19.90 -2.85
C GLN A 11 -1.32 18.81 -1.83
N THR A 12 -2.23 17.86 -1.70
CA THR A 12 -2.04 16.66 -0.86
C THR A 12 -2.49 15.43 -1.62
N ILE A 13 -1.85 14.28 -1.35
CA ILE A 13 -2.21 12.98 -1.90
C ILE A 13 -2.44 12.06 -0.72
N ASN A 14 -3.58 11.36 -0.69
CA ASN A 14 -3.89 10.42 0.39
C ASN A 14 -4.56 9.16 -0.15
N TYR A 15 -3.94 7.99 0.04
CA TYR A 15 -4.52 6.70 -0.32
C TYR A 15 -5.44 6.11 0.77
N ASN A 16 -5.64 6.81 1.89
CA ASN A 16 -6.46 6.39 3.04
C ASN A 16 -6.00 5.09 3.72
N SER A 17 -4.75 4.67 3.49
CA SER A 17 -4.13 3.55 4.18
C SER A 17 -2.61 3.67 4.12
N ASP A 18 -1.93 3.30 5.20
CA ASP A 18 -0.48 3.17 5.25
C ASP A 18 0.00 1.86 4.59
N THR A 19 -0.90 0.89 4.37
CA THR A 19 -0.60 -0.37 3.68
C THR A 19 -1.72 -0.69 2.71
N LEU A 20 -1.40 -0.71 1.41
CA LEU A 20 -2.29 -1.16 0.35
C LEU A 20 -2.15 -2.68 0.20
N VAL A 21 -3.29 -3.38 0.16
CA VAL A 21 -3.32 -4.84 0.03
C VAL A 21 -4.07 -5.19 -1.25
N PHE A 22 -3.39 -5.89 -2.15
CA PHE A 22 -3.97 -6.47 -3.35
C PHE A 22 -4.00 -7.99 -3.24
N VAL A 23 -4.95 -8.63 -3.93
CA VAL A 23 -5.06 -10.10 -3.95
C VAL A 23 -4.52 -10.61 -5.28
N LYS A 24 -3.62 -11.59 -5.22
CA LYS A 24 -3.12 -12.29 -6.41
C LYS A 24 -4.27 -12.79 -7.29
N ASN A 25 -4.12 -12.64 -8.60
CA ASN A 25 -5.09 -13.00 -9.64
C ASN A 25 -6.46 -12.32 -9.51
N SER A 26 -6.58 -11.27 -8.70
CA SER A 26 -7.82 -10.49 -8.54
C SER A 26 -7.62 -9.07 -9.04
N ALA A 27 -8.50 -8.61 -9.93
CA ALA A 27 -8.48 -7.23 -10.38
C ALA A 27 -8.90 -6.30 -9.25
N SER A 28 -8.13 -5.25 -9.00
CA SER A 28 -8.40 -4.26 -7.96
C SER A 28 -7.85 -2.90 -8.35
N SER A 29 -8.39 -1.85 -7.74
CA SER A 29 -7.91 -0.48 -7.92
C SER A 29 -8.03 0.32 -6.62
N VAL A 30 -7.10 1.24 -6.40
CA VAL A 30 -7.08 2.18 -5.28
C VAL A 30 -6.80 3.57 -5.84
N GLN A 31 -7.75 4.48 -5.63
CA GLN A 31 -7.64 5.86 -6.06
C GLN A 31 -7.29 6.76 -4.86
N PRO A 32 -6.29 7.64 -4.96
CA PRO A 32 -6.00 8.59 -3.90
C PRO A 32 -7.02 9.75 -3.89
N VAL A 33 -7.21 10.34 -2.73
CA VAL A 33 -7.87 11.64 -2.58
C VAL A 33 -6.81 12.72 -2.81
N VAL A 34 -7.08 13.61 -3.77
CA VAL A 34 -6.17 14.71 -4.13
C VAL A 34 -6.71 16.05 -3.65
N THR A 35 -6.02 16.55 -2.64
CA THR A 35 -5.90 17.94 -2.24
C THR A 35 -5.67 18.93 -3.35
N ASN A 36 -6.62 19.77 -3.76
CA ASN A 36 -6.33 20.91 -4.62
C ASN A 36 -5.72 20.55 -5.99
N GLY A 37 -6.06 19.35 -6.48
CA GLY A 37 -5.58 18.83 -7.75
C GLY A 37 -6.15 19.56 -8.97
N THR A 38 -5.51 19.33 -10.10
CA THR A 38 -5.85 19.92 -11.40
C THR A 38 -5.83 18.86 -12.51
N ASN A 39 -6.43 19.16 -13.66
CA ASN A 39 -6.41 18.24 -14.81
C ASN A 39 -5.02 18.08 -15.45
N SER A 40 -4.03 18.89 -15.04
CA SER A 40 -2.64 18.82 -15.51
C SER A 40 -1.73 18.09 -14.53
N ASP A 41 -2.30 17.44 -13.52
CA ASP A 41 -1.56 16.69 -12.53
C ASP A 41 -0.94 15.43 -13.13
N GLU A 42 0.36 15.24 -12.88
CA GLU A 42 1.11 14.08 -13.33
C GLU A 42 1.64 13.28 -12.12
N PHE A 43 1.23 12.02 -12.04
CA PHE A 43 1.60 11.07 -11.01
C PHE A 43 2.68 10.11 -11.48
N THR A 44 3.71 9.94 -10.66
CA THR A 44 4.72 8.90 -10.80
C THR A 44 4.83 8.08 -9.52
N ILE A 45 5.37 6.86 -9.62
CA ILE A 45 5.55 5.98 -8.48
C ILE A 45 6.97 5.40 -8.48
N THR A 46 7.57 5.25 -7.30
CA THR A 46 8.89 4.61 -7.13
C THR A 46 8.91 3.72 -5.89
N PRO A 47 9.45 2.49 -5.97
CA PRO A 47 9.96 1.81 -7.18
C PRO A 47 8.86 1.57 -8.22
N ASN A 48 9.23 1.07 -9.41
CA ASN A 48 8.24 0.69 -10.41
C ASN A 48 7.35 -0.43 -9.85
N LEU A 49 6.05 -0.37 -10.16
CA LEU A 49 5.10 -1.40 -9.78
C LEU A 49 5.42 -2.70 -10.54
N SER A 50 5.42 -3.81 -9.80
CA SER A 50 5.60 -5.16 -10.32
C SER A 50 4.25 -5.87 -10.46
N ASN A 51 4.28 -7.11 -10.96
CA ASN A 51 3.13 -8.02 -10.96
C ASN A 51 1.93 -7.41 -11.68
N SER A 52 2.08 -6.85 -12.88
CA SER A 52 0.94 -6.32 -13.67
C SER A 52 0.11 -5.23 -12.98
N LEU A 53 0.62 -4.63 -11.90
CA LEU A 53 0.08 -3.41 -11.31
C LEU A 53 0.64 -2.20 -12.06
N ALA A 54 -0.19 -1.17 -12.20
CA ALA A 54 0.15 0.08 -12.85
C ALA A 54 -0.45 1.28 -12.08
N ILE A 55 0.11 2.46 -12.31
CA ILE A 55 -0.45 3.73 -11.83
C ILE A 55 -0.95 4.54 -13.03
N SER A 56 -2.13 5.12 -12.92
CA SER A 56 -2.65 6.09 -13.89
C SER A 56 -1.96 7.43 -13.66
N SER A 57 -1.17 7.89 -14.63
CA SER A 57 -0.42 9.16 -14.52
C SER A 57 -1.31 10.39 -14.38
N GLY A 58 -2.58 10.35 -14.79
CA GLY A 58 -3.50 11.49 -14.66
C GLY A 58 -4.38 11.47 -13.40
N THR A 59 -4.47 10.34 -12.68
CA THR A 59 -5.37 10.22 -11.52
C THR A 59 -4.69 9.71 -10.25
N GLY A 60 -3.47 9.19 -10.36
CA GLY A 60 -2.78 8.50 -9.28
C GLY A 60 -3.41 7.14 -8.93
N THR A 61 -4.44 6.69 -9.65
CA THR A 61 -5.08 5.40 -9.36
C THR A 61 -4.09 4.26 -9.59
N ILE A 62 -3.86 3.43 -8.58
CA ILE A 62 -3.07 2.19 -8.70
C ILE A 62 -4.06 1.07 -9.00
N PHE A 63 -3.84 0.32 -10.07
CA PHE A 63 -4.78 -0.72 -10.52
C PHE A 63 -4.07 -1.88 -11.20
N GLY A 64 -4.77 -3.00 -11.31
CA GLY A 64 -4.31 -4.18 -12.05
C GLY A 64 -4.81 -5.47 -11.41
N ALA A 65 -4.33 -6.60 -11.93
CA ALA A 65 -4.59 -7.92 -11.38
C ALA A 65 -3.23 -8.62 -11.16
N PRO A 66 -2.70 -8.65 -9.94
CA PRO A 66 -1.32 -9.07 -9.76
C PRO A 66 -1.11 -10.56 -9.95
N THR A 67 -0.10 -10.93 -10.73
CA THR A 67 0.15 -12.32 -11.13
C THR A 67 1.00 -13.11 -10.14
N GLN A 68 1.70 -12.42 -9.24
CA GLN A 68 2.52 -13.02 -8.19
C GLN A 68 2.27 -12.30 -6.86
N SER A 69 2.47 -13.02 -5.76
CA SER A 69 2.47 -12.44 -4.43
C SER A 69 3.72 -11.57 -4.24
N GLN A 70 3.62 -10.62 -3.32
CA GLN A 70 4.66 -9.64 -3.07
C GLN A 70 4.68 -9.35 -1.57
N THR A 71 5.87 -9.37 -1.00
CA THR A 71 6.10 -8.89 0.35
C THR A 71 5.92 -7.37 0.42
N ARG A 72 5.77 -6.87 1.64
CA ARG A 72 5.69 -5.46 2.00
C ARG A 72 6.85 -4.70 1.34
N THR A 73 6.49 -3.86 0.38
CA THR A 73 7.44 -2.95 -0.28
C THR A 73 6.94 -1.52 -0.09
N ALA A 74 7.81 -0.64 0.37
CA ALA A 74 7.51 0.78 0.48
C ALA A 74 7.49 1.44 -0.91
N TYR A 75 6.43 2.18 -1.20
CA TYR A 75 6.28 2.97 -2.41
C TYR A 75 6.11 4.44 -2.08
N ILE A 76 6.60 5.28 -2.98
CA ILE A 76 6.42 6.72 -2.95
C ILE A 76 5.74 7.14 -4.24
N VAL A 77 4.52 7.66 -4.11
CA VAL A 77 3.82 8.33 -5.20
C VAL A 77 4.17 9.81 -5.15
N THR A 78 4.59 10.34 -6.29
CA THR A 78 4.99 11.73 -6.46
C THR A 78 4.03 12.41 -7.43
N LEU A 79 3.61 13.62 -7.08
CA LEU A 79 2.80 14.47 -7.93
C LEU A 79 3.62 15.67 -8.43
N ASN A 80 3.49 15.99 -9.71
CA ASN A 80 4.04 17.19 -10.35
C ASN A 80 5.53 17.43 -10.04
N GLY A 81 6.34 16.37 -10.11
CA GLY A 81 7.80 16.44 -9.98
C GLY A 81 8.34 16.65 -8.55
N GLY A 82 7.60 16.24 -7.52
CA GLY A 82 8.14 16.17 -6.14
C GLY A 82 7.57 17.19 -5.15
N LYS A 83 6.67 18.07 -5.60
CA LYS A 83 6.05 19.08 -4.71
C LYS A 83 5.14 18.46 -3.65
N THR A 84 4.62 17.28 -3.92
CA THR A 84 3.73 16.54 -3.02
C THR A 84 3.99 15.05 -3.20
N THR A 85 4.07 14.33 -2.08
CA THR A 85 4.30 12.88 -2.08
C THR A 85 3.34 12.18 -1.13
N ALA A 86 3.01 10.94 -1.45
CA ALA A 86 2.36 9.99 -0.54
C ALA A 86 3.24 8.75 -0.40
N LYS A 87 3.35 8.25 0.83
CA LYS A 87 4.10 7.04 1.14
C LYS A 87 3.14 6.00 1.71
N PHE A 88 3.29 4.77 1.26
CA PHE A 88 2.55 3.61 1.76
C PHE A 88 3.39 2.37 1.49
N ASP A 89 3.09 1.32 2.24
CA ASP A 89 3.52 -0.03 1.90
C ASP A 89 2.52 -0.68 0.96
N LEU A 90 2.98 -1.58 0.10
CA LEU A 90 2.12 -2.43 -0.72
C LEU A 90 2.45 -3.89 -0.48
N ILE A 91 1.41 -4.71 -0.27
CA ILE A 91 1.48 -6.16 -0.15
C ILE A 91 0.57 -6.76 -1.23
N VAL A 92 1.01 -7.86 -1.85
CA VAL A 92 0.13 -8.72 -2.65
C VAL A 92 -0.01 -10.06 -1.93
N GLU A 93 -1.18 -10.30 -1.34
CA GLU A 93 -1.51 -11.53 -0.63
C GLU A 93 -1.86 -12.67 -1.60
N ASN A 94 -1.61 -13.92 -1.22
CA ASN A 94 -1.90 -15.07 -2.09
C ASN A 94 -3.41 -15.27 -2.28
N ASN A 95 -4.17 -15.12 -1.20
CA ASN A 95 -5.62 -15.23 -1.15
C ASN A 95 -6.22 -14.11 -0.28
N SER A 96 -7.50 -13.81 -0.48
CA SER A 96 -8.14 -12.74 0.29
C SER A 96 -8.03 -12.99 1.81
N GLY A 97 -7.38 -12.06 2.52
CA GLY A 97 -7.15 -12.13 3.96
C GLY A 97 -6.00 -13.02 4.42
N SER A 98 -5.24 -13.65 3.51
CA SER A 98 -4.15 -14.55 3.88
C SER A 98 -2.94 -13.86 4.53
N GLY A 99 -2.74 -12.56 4.26
CA GLY A 99 -1.74 -11.74 4.96
C GLY A 99 -2.21 -11.21 6.33
N ARG A 100 -3.48 -11.39 6.71
CA ARG A 100 -3.98 -10.85 7.98
C ARG A 100 -3.48 -11.68 9.15
N CYS A 101 -2.89 -11.02 10.13
CA CYS A 101 -2.60 -11.65 11.40
C CYS A 101 -3.90 -12.07 12.11
N ASN A 102 -3.95 -13.29 12.63
CA ASN A 102 -5.03 -13.67 13.53
C ASN A 102 -5.04 -12.75 14.75
N THR A 103 -6.22 -12.38 15.23
CA THR A 103 -6.38 -11.53 16.43
C THR A 103 -6.84 -12.31 17.64
N ASN A 104 -7.40 -13.51 17.41
CA ASN A 104 -7.96 -14.38 18.42
C ASN A 104 -7.38 -15.79 18.27
N GLY A 105 -7.23 -16.49 19.40
CA GLY A 105 -6.72 -17.85 19.43
C GLY A 105 -5.25 -17.96 19.06
N VAL A 106 -4.77 -19.20 19.07
CA VAL A 106 -3.40 -19.56 18.66
C VAL A 106 -3.47 -19.95 17.20
N ALA A 107 -2.68 -19.31 16.34
CA ALA A 107 -2.58 -19.67 14.93
C ALA A 107 -2.18 -21.14 14.79
N ALA A 108 -2.73 -21.84 13.80
CA ALA A 108 -2.43 -23.24 13.58
C ALA A 108 -0.92 -23.45 13.37
N GLY A 109 -0.32 -24.38 14.11
CA GLY A 109 1.12 -24.63 14.08
C GLY A 109 1.96 -23.73 15.00
N CYS A 110 1.36 -22.72 15.64
CA CYS A 110 2.05 -21.86 16.58
C CYS A 110 1.89 -22.32 18.05
N PRO A 111 2.91 -22.10 18.90
CA PRO A 111 2.82 -22.37 20.32
C PRO A 111 2.03 -21.27 21.06
N ASN A 112 1.47 -21.59 22.24
CA ASN A 112 0.75 -20.62 23.07
C ASN A 112 1.57 -19.37 23.43
N ALA A 113 2.90 -19.51 23.55
CA ALA A 113 3.81 -18.39 23.84
C ALA A 113 3.99 -17.43 22.64
N LYS A 114 3.64 -17.87 21.42
CA LYS A 114 3.74 -17.08 20.18
C LYS A 114 2.48 -17.28 19.33
N PRO A 115 1.30 -16.80 19.77
CA PRO A 115 0.03 -17.23 19.20
C PRO A 115 -0.33 -16.57 17.86
N TYR A 116 0.43 -15.58 17.40
CA TYR A 116 0.07 -14.78 16.22
C TYR A 116 0.83 -15.19 14.97
N SER A 117 0.15 -15.31 13.83
CA SER A 117 0.72 -15.54 12.51
C SER A 117 -0.28 -15.15 11.41
N CYS A 118 0.18 -15.04 10.15
CA CYS A 118 -0.68 -14.95 8.98
C CYS A 118 -0.52 -16.20 8.10
N ALA A 119 -1.54 -16.52 7.30
CA ALA A 119 -1.55 -17.72 6.47
C ALA A 119 -0.50 -17.69 5.36
N ASP A 120 -0.06 -16.50 4.94
CA ASP A 120 1.03 -16.34 3.97
C ASP A 120 2.42 -16.66 4.54
N GLN A 121 2.57 -16.80 5.87
CA GLN A 121 3.80 -17.24 6.56
C GLN A 121 3.51 -18.21 7.71
N VAL A 122 2.97 -19.39 7.38
CA VAL A 122 2.62 -20.43 8.38
C VAL A 122 3.78 -20.94 9.25
N SER A 123 5.04 -20.61 8.91
CA SER A 123 6.23 -20.99 9.68
C SER A 123 6.68 -19.92 10.69
N LEU A 124 6.11 -18.72 10.67
CA LEU A 124 6.50 -17.61 11.53
C LEU A 124 5.42 -17.32 12.57
N CYS A 125 5.79 -17.44 13.84
CA CYS A 125 4.92 -17.21 14.99
C CYS A 125 5.43 -16.04 15.83
N TYR A 126 4.54 -15.15 16.23
CA TYR A 126 4.83 -13.93 16.97
C TYR A 126 4.18 -13.95 18.35
N ALA A 127 4.89 -13.44 19.36
CA ALA A 127 4.38 -13.28 20.72
C ALA A 127 3.39 -12.12 20.85
N VAL A 128 3.54 -11.08 20.01
CA VAL A 128 2.75 -9.86 20.05
C VAL A 128 2.10 -9.63 18.69
N LEU A 129 0.81 -9.30 18.68
CA LEU A 129 0.06 -9.02 17.45
C LEU A 129 0.71 -7.91 16.62
N SER A 130 1.22 -6.85 17.26
CA SER A 130 1.88 -5.75 16.57
C SER A 130 3.13 -6.17 15.79
N ASP A 131 3.83 -7.20 16.25
CA ASP A 131 5.03 -7.70 15.57
C ASP A 131 4.63 -8.50 14.33
N CYS A 132 3.58 -9.31 14.44
CA CYS A 132 2.98 -9.96 13.29
C CYS A 132 2.57 -8.94 12.23
N LYS A 133 1.85 -7.87 12.61
CA LYS A 133 1.38 -6.84 11.67
C LYS A 133 2.49 -6.02 11.00
N LYS A 134 3.69 -6.02 11.57
CA LYS A 134 4.87 -5.34 11.01
C LYS A 134 5.73 -6.26 10.14
N ASP A 135 5.41 -7.55 10.09
CA ASP A 135 6.14 -8.47 9.25
C ASP A 135 6.01 -8.09 7.77
N SER A 136 7.01 -8.52 7.00
CA SER A 136 7.06 -8.31 5.56
C SER A 136 6.00 -9.07 4.77
N HIS A 137 5.37 -10.10 5.32
CA HIS A 137 4.31 -10.85 4.63
C HIS A 137 2.93 -10.67 5.27
N CYS A 138 2.88 -10.06 6.46
CA CYS A 138 1.66 -9.94 7.24
C CYS A 138 1.28 -8.48 7.51
N TYR A 139 0.00 -8.27 7.86
CA TYR A 139 -0.58 -6.98 8.23
C TYR A 139 -1.71 -7.09 9.27
#